data_AF-A0A432UP94-F1
#
_entry.id   AF-A0A432UP94-F1
#
_cell.length_a   1.000
_cell.length_b   1.000
_cell.length_c   1.000
_cell.angle_alpha   90.00
_cell.angle_beta   90.00
_cell.angle_gamma   90.00
#
_symmetry.space_group_name_H-M   'P 1'
#
loop_
_entity.id
_entity.type
_entity.pdbx_description
1 polymer ?
#
loop_
_entity_poly.entity_id
_entity_poly.type
_entity_poly.pdbx_seq_one_letter_code
_entity_poly.pdbx_strand_id
1 'polypeptide(L)'
;MAEREVFADFGRCSENAVSSLKIDGKALETAFDLQDSWYRVISRDRILSEDFRTASMATVSCASADMQRADLISRMFDVQVENMEGAAAAMVCRFYDIPLFEFRAVSNIAGETNHAKWHIHQALDLLASEVDRFLGLLYT
;
A
#
# COMPACT_ATOMS: atom_id res chain seq x y z
N MET A 1 2.27 -1.50 -7.88
CA MET A 1 0.92 -2.02 -7.58
C MET A 1 0.96 -2.69 -6.21
N ALA A 2 -0.03 -2.46 -5.34
CA ALA A 2 -0.01 -2.99 -3.97
C ALA A 2 -0.46 -4.45 -3.94
N GLU A 3 0.41 -5.41 -3.63
CA GLU A 3 -0.04 -6.80 -3.48
C GLU A 3 -0.70 -7.08 -2.13
N ARG A 4 -0.35 -6.27 -1.13
CA ARG A 4 -0.85 -6.32 0.23
C ARG A 4 -0.83 -4.92 0.81
N GLU A 5 -1.87 -4.60 1.58
CA GLU A 5 -1.96 -3.38 2.36
C GLU A 5 -2.07 -3.71 3.84
N VAL A 6 -1.45 -2.88 4.69
CA VAL A 6 -1.50 -3.06 6.14
C VAL A 6 -1.66 -1.73 6.86
N PHE A 7 -2.61 -1.66 7.80
CA PHE A 7 -2.66 -0.57 8.76
C PHE A 7 -1.48 -0.68 9.73
N ALA A 8 -0.44 0.12 9.49
CA ALA A 8 0.86 -0.01 10.14
C ALA A 8 1.01 0.82 11.41
N ASP A 9 0.07 1.72 11.71
CA ASP A 9 0.05 2.51 12.95
C ASP A 9 -1.31 2.46 13.68
N PHE A 10 -2.20 1.56 13.25
CA PHE A 10 -3.51 1.41 13.86
C PHE A 10 -3.44 0.57 15.14
N GLY A 11 -3.21 1.27 16.26
CA GLY A 11 -3.08 0.66 17.58
C GLY A 11 -2.32 1.56 18.54
N ARG A 12 -1.50 0.96 19.40
CA ARG A 12 -0.65 1.72 20.33
C ARG A 12 0.76 1.74 19.78
N CYS A 13 1.21 2.94 19.41
CA CYS A 13 2.59 3.21 19.00
C CYS A 13 3.44 3.51 20.24
N SER A 14 4.59 2.85 20.33
CA SER A 14 5.69 3.17 21.25
C SER A 14 6.95 3.50 20.45
N GLU A 15 8.04 3.88 21.12
CA GLU A 15 9.31 4.19 20.43
C GLU A 15 9.81 3.04 19.54
N ASN A 16 9.60 1.79 19.97
CA ASN A 16 10.19 0.61 19.32
C ASN A 16 9.17 -0.41 18.81
N ALA A 17 7.87 -0.10 18.86
CA ALA A 17 6.83 -1.04 18.43
C ALA A 17 5.51 -0.36 18.07
N VAL A 18 4.74 -1.03 17.22
CA VAL A 18 3.31 -0.83 17.07
C VAL A 18 2.59 -2.09 17.53
N SER A 19 1.70 -1.96 18.51
CA SER A 19 0.86 -3.07 18.97
C SER A 19 -0.58 -2.89 18.48
N SER A 20 -1.13 -3.92 17.84
CA SER A 20 -2.49 -3.89 17.31
C SER A 20 -3.53 -3.63 18.39
N LEU A 21 -4.54 -2.86 18.04
CA LEU A 21 -5.72 -2.71 18.89
C LEU A 21 -6.45 -4.06 19.02
N LYS A 22 -6.99 -4.34 20.21
CA LYS A 22 -7.82 -5.51 20.48
C LYS A 22 -9.22 -5.10 20.91
N ILE A 23 -10.25 -5.75 20.36
CA ILE A 23 -11.65 -5.62 20.78
C ILE A 23 -12.07 -6.99 21.34
N ASP A 24 -12.58 -7.01 22.57
CA ASP A 24 -12.95 -8.25 23.30
C ASP A 24 -11.84 -9.32 23.30
N GLY A 25 -10.59 -8.88 23.43
CA GLY A 25 -9.41 -9.75 23.44
C GLY A 25 -8.94 -10.23 22.06
N LYS A 26 -9.69 -9.96 20.99
CA LYS A 26 -9.33 -10.32 19.61
C LYS A 26 -8.59 -9.18 18.93
N ALA A 27 -7.48 -9.50 18.26
CA ALA A 27 -6.80 -8.53 17.40
C ALA A 27 -7.70 -8.16 16.23
N LEU A 28 -7.71 -6.87 15.88
CA LEU A 28 -8.35 -6.43 14.64
C LEU A 28 -7.55 -6.94 13.44
N GLU A 29 -8.27 -7.29 12.38
CA GLU A 29 -7.65 -7.50 11.08
C GLU A 29 -7.09 -6.17 10.58
N THR A 30 -5.79 -6.14 10.30
CA THR A 30 -5.10 -4.94 9.83
C THR A 30 -4.41 -5.13 8.50
N ALA A 31 -4.37 -6.35 7.95
CA ALA A 31 -3.67 -6.68 6.73
C ALA A 31 -4.62 -7.28 5.70
N PHE A 32 -4.51 -6.83 4.46
CA PHE A 32 -5.40 -7.18 3.36
C PHE A 32 -4.57 -7.58 2.14
N ASP A 33 -4.66 -8.85 1.76
CA ASP A 33 -4.07 -9.35 0.52
C ASP A 33 -4.98 -8.98 -0.66
N LEU A 34 -4.39 -8.36 -1.68
CA LEU A 34 -5.11 -7.81 -2.83
C LEU A 34 -5.01 -8.71 -4.07
N GLN A 35 -3.91 -9.47 -4.21
CA GLN A 35 -3.61 -10.24 -5.42
C GLN A 35 -4.74 -11.19 -5.83
N ASP A 36 -5.34 -11.90 -4.87
CA ASP A 36 -6.41 -12.88 -5.17
C ASP A 36 -7.62 -12.22 -5.82
N SER A 37 -7.90 -10.96 -5.45
CA SER A 37 -9.02 -10.22 -6.01
C SER A 37 -8.77 -9.80 -7.46
N TRP A 38 -7.51 -9.61 -7.87
CA TRP A 38 -7.14 -9.22 -9.23
C TRP A 38 -7.54 -10.27 -10.26
N TYR A 39 -7.36 -11.54 -9.91
CA TYR A 39 -7.60 -12.65 -10.82
C TYR A 39 -9.09 -12.87 -11.13
N ARG A 40 -9.99 -12.21 -10.40
CA ARG A 40 -11.43 -12.14 -10.72
C ARG A 40 -11.71 -11.19 -11.89
N VAL A 41 -10.79 -10.29 -12.21
CA VAL A 41 -10.95 -9.24 -13.24
C VAL A 41 -10.07 -9.53 -14.46
N ILE A 42 -8.82 -9.94 -14.25
CA ILE A 42 -7.85 -10.23 -15.33
C ILE A 42 -7.15 -11.56 -15.05
N SER A 43 -6.90 -12.38 -16.08
CA SER A 43 -6.28 -13.69 -15.86
C SER A 43 -4.87 -13.56 -15.29
N ARG A 44 -4.48 -14.54 -14.46
CA ARG A 44 -3.16 -14.59 -13.84
C ARG A 44 -2.03 -14.57 -14.87
N ASP A 45 -2.14 -15.35 -15.94
CA ASP A 45 -1.10 -15.40 -16.97
C ASP A 45 -0.90 -14.04 -17.65
N ARG A 46 -1.98 -13.28 -17.82
CA ARG A 46 -1.95 -11.97 -18.46
C ARG A 46 -1.35 -10.89 -17.57
N ILE A 47 -1.61 -10.91 -16.27
CA ILE A 47 -0.98 -9.94 -15.36
C ILE A 47 0.48 -10.30 -15.10
N LEU A 48 0.83 -11.59 -15.10
CA LEU A 48 2.21 -12.06 -14.93
C LEU A 48 3.06 -11.92 -16.21
N SER A 49 2.44 -11.84 -17.40
CA SER A 49 3.17 -11.54 -18.64
C SER A 49 3.66 -10.08 -18.70
N GLU A 50 3.18 -9.24 -17.78
CA GLU A 50 3.50 -7.82 -17.71
C GLU A 50 4.49 -7.55 -16.58
N ASP A 51 5.41 -6.60 -16.79
CA ASP A 51 6.40 -6.22 -15.77
C ASP A 51 5.84 -5.17 -14.79
N PHE A 52 4.75 -5.49 -14.09
CA PHE A 52 4.27 -4.63 -13.01
C PHE A 52 5.03 -4.92 -11.72
N ARG A 53 5.70 -3.90 -11.18
CA ARG A 53 6.29 -4.00 -9.84
C ARG A 53 5.18 -4.07 -8.79
N THR A 54 5.22 -5.11 -7.97
CA THR A 54 4.37 -5.25 -6.78
C THR A 54 5.13 -4.92 -5.50
N ALA A 55 4.40 -4.50 -4.46
CA ALA A 55 4.96 -4.23 -3.14
C ALA A 55 3.90 -4.40 -2.05
N SER A 56 4.33 -4.82 -0.87
CA SER A 56 3.55 -4.69 0.36
C SER A 56 3.64 -3.25 0.85
N MET A 57 2.50 -2.67 1.20
CA MET A 57 2.39 -1.24 1.51
C MET A 57 1.80 -1.04 2.90
N ALA A 58 2.35 -0.07 3.63
CA ALA A 58 1.83 0.38 4.91
C ALA A 58 0.95 1.59 4.72
N THR A 59 -0.26 1.51 5.25
CA THR A 59 -1.14 2.65 5.46
C THR A 59 -0.98 3.16 6.89
N VAL A 60 -0.61 4.44 7.02
CA VAL A 60 -0.44 5.14 8.29
C VAL A 60 -1.46 6.28 8.43
N SER A 61 -1.91 6.52 9.66
CA SER A 61 -2.78 7.63 10.02
C SER A 61 -1.99 8.95 10.16
N CYS A 62 -0.69 8.84 10.46
CA CYS A 62 0.24 9.96 10.51
C CYS A 62 1.54 9.57 9.81
N ALA A 63 1.98 10.37 8.83
CA ALA A 63 3.22 10.14 8.11
C ALA A 63 4.40 10.01 9.09
N SER A 64 5.33 9.09 8.81
CA SER A 64 6.42 8.77 9.74
C SER A 64 7.25 9.98 10.16
N ALA A 65 7.48 10.92 9.22
CA ALA A 65 8.22 12.19 9.41
C ALA A 65 9.61 12.08 10.08
N ASP A 66 10.10 10.86 10.26
CA ASP A 66 11.37 10.49 10.86
C ASP A 66 11.84 9.17 10.21
N MET A 67 13.14 9.07 9.95
CA MET A 67 13.73 7.92 9.27
C MET A 67 13.69 6.65 10.14
N GLN A 68 13.79 6.78 11.47
CA GLN A 68 13.77 5.62 12.37
C GLN A 68 12.37 5.05 12.47
N ARG A 69 11.34 5.91 12.53
CA ARG A 69 9.92 5.54 12.48
C ARG A 69 9.59 4.78 11.18
N ALA A 70 10.04 5.31 10.04
CA ALA A 70 9.82 4.67 8.73
C ALA A 70 10.51 3.31 8.62
N ASP A 71 11.76 3.19 9.06
CA ASP A 71 12.51 1.92 9.09
C ASP A 71 11.87 0.91 10.05
N LEU A 72 11.39 1.36 11.23
CA LEU A 72 10.65 0.52 12.17
C LEU A 72 9.39 -0.06 11.52
N ILE A 73 8.56 0.78 10.88
CA ILE A 73 7.36 0.31 10.17
C ILE A 73 7.71 -0.68 9.07
N SER A 74 8.71 -0.35 8.25
CA SER A 74 9.17 -1.22 7.16
C SER A 74 9.54 -2.61 7.66
N ARG A 75 10.34 -2.70 8.73
CA ARG A 75 10.77 -3.99 9.31
C ARG A 75 9.67 -4.74 10.04
N MET A 76 8.81 -4.04 10.78
CA MET A 76 7.75 -4.67 11.57
C MET A 76 6.69 -5.33 10.70
N PHE A 77 6.38 -4.73 9.55
CA PHE A 77 5.28 -5.15 8.70
C PHE A 77 5.72 -5.76 7.36
N ASP A 78 7.03 -5.79 7.10
CA ASP A 78 7.67 -6.23 5.85
C ASP A 78 7.10 -5.48 4.63
N VAL A 79 7.17 -4.16 4.68
CA VAL A 79 6.59 -3.25 3.66
C VAL A 79 7.66 -2.39 3.00
N GLN A 80 7.45 -2.06 1.73
CA GLN A 80 8.36 -1.25 0.92
C GLN A 80 7.86 0.18 0.67
N VAL A 81 6.57 0.45 0.88
CA VAL A 81 5.95 1.76 0.61
C VAL A 81 5.08 2.17 1.81
N GLU A 82 5.11 3.46 2.16
CA GLU A 82 4.20 4.08 3.12
C GLU A 82 3.21 4.99 2.37
N ASN A 83 1.92 4.91 2.70
CA ASN A 83 0.84 5.78 2.26
C ASN A 83 -0.19 5.97 3.38
N MET A 84 -1.33 6.62 3.13
CA MET A 84 -2.32 6.94 4.18
C MET A 84 -3.74 6.43 3.90
N GLU A 85 -3.97 5.67 2.83
CA GLU A 85 -5.33 5.31 2.39
C GLU A 85 -5.53 3.84 1.99
N GLY A 86 -4.49 3.14 1.55
CA GLY A 86 -4.61 1.87 0.84
C GLY A 86 -5.34 0.78 1.65
N ALA A 87 -4.97 0.57 2.91
CA ALA A 87 -5.59 -0.42 3.79
C ALA A 87 -7.06 -0.09 4.09
N ALA A 88 -7.42 1.20 4.15
CA ALA A 88 -8.82 1.59 4.32
C ALA A 88 -9.63 1.29 3.06
N ALA A 89 -9.08 1.58 1.87
CA ALA A 89 -9.71 1.21 0.61
C ALA A 89 -9.85 -0.31 0.47
N ALA A 90 -8.80 -1.07 0.82
CA ALA A 90 -8.78 -2.53 0.81
C ALA A 90 -9.83 -3.14 1.74
N MET A 91 -9.94 -2.63 2.97
CA MET A 91 -10.94 -3.05 3.94
C MET A 91 -12.36 -2.86 3.42
N VAL A 92 -12.67 -1.69 2.85
CA VAL A 92 -14.00 -1.39 2.29
C VAL A 92 -14.29 -2.27 1.07
N CYS A 93 -13.34 -2.42 0.15
CA CYS A 93 -13.49 -3.26 -1.04
C CYS A 93 -13.73 -4.73 -0.66
N ARG A 94 -12.98 -5.26 0.32
CA ARG A 94 -13.21 -6.61 0.86
C ARG A 94 -14.59 -6.74 1.48
N PHE A 95 -15.04 -5.75 2.26
CA PHE A 95 -16.38 -5.77 2.89
C PHE A 95 -17.51 -5.85 1.86
N TYR A 96 -17.38 -5.15 0.73
CA TYR A 96 -18.38 -5.15 -0.34
C TYR A 96 -18.11 -6.18 -1.46
N ASP A 97 -17.12 -7.06 -1.30
CA ASP A 97 -16.68 -8.04 -2.31
C ASP A 97 -16.28 -7.44 -3.69
N ILE A 98 -15.70 -6.24 -3.67
CA ILE A 98 -15.23 -5.52 -4.85
C ILE A 98 -13.72 -5.78 -5.05
N PRO A 99 -13.27 -6.23 -6.23
CA PRO A 99 -11.84 -6.30 -6.55
C PRO A 99 -11.15 -4.93 -6.49
N LEU A 100 -9.94 -4.88 -5.90
CA LEU A 100 -9.17 -3.64 -5.77
C LEU A 100 -7.79 -3.79 -6.41
N PHE A 101 -7.49 -2.89 -7.34
CA PHE A 101 -6.13 -2.66 -7.84
C PHE A 101 -5.64 -1.31 -7.32
N GLU A 102 -4.62 -1.32 -6.48
CA GLU A 102 -4.00 -0.10 -5.98
C GLU A 102 -2.67 0.17 -6.68
N PHE A 103 -2.55 1.36 -7.26
CA PHE A 103 -1.33 1.85 -7.87
C PHE A 103 -0.80 3.05 -7.08
N ARG A 104 0.50 2.98 -6.75
CA ARG A 104 1.25 4.07 -6.13
C ARG A 104 2.56 4.24 -6.87
N ALA A 105 2.98 5.48 -7.05
CA ALA A 105 4.32 5.84 -7.45
C ALA A 105 5.02 6.50 -6.26
N VAL A 106 6.29 6.16 -6.03
CA VAL A 106 7.06 6.66 -4.89
C VAL A 106 7.57 8.06 -5.20
N SER A 107 7.06 9.07 -4.49
CA SER A 107 7.49 10.48 -4.63
C SER A 107 8.74 10.83 -3.82
N ASN A 108 8.99 10.10 -2.73
CA ASN A 108 10.05 10.36 -1.77
C ASN A 108 10.28 9.12 -0.90
N ILE A 109 11.37 9.15 -0.13
CA ILE A 109 11.61 8.17 0.94
C ILE A 109 10.75 8.56 2.15
N ALA A 110 10.07 7.59 2.75
CA ALA A 110 9.30 7.80 3.98
C ALA A 110 10.22 8.27 5.12
N GLY A 111 9.75 9.25 5.90
CA GLY A 111 10.56 9.92 6.93
C GLY A 111 11.34 11.16 6.45
N GLU A 112 11.50 11.37 5.14
CA GLU A 112 12.10 12.59 4.60
C GLU A 112 11.10 13.76 4.60
N THR A 113 11.40 14.80 5.39
CA THR A 113 10.54 15.98 5.55
C THR A 113 10.97 17.17 4.70
N ASN A 114 12.13 17.12 4.05
CA ASN A 114 12.54 18.13 3.08
C ASN A 114 11.76 17.95 1.77
N HIS A 115 10.70 18.73 1.60
CA HIS A 115 9.85 18.69 0.41
C HIS A 115 10.59 19.01 -0.90
N ALA A 116 11.76 19.64 -0.86
CA ALA A 116 12.57 19.86 -2.07
C ALA A 116 13.11 18.55 -2.67
N LYS A 117 13.15 17.46 -1.89
CA LYS A 117 13.52 16.11 -2.33
C LYS A 117 12.32 15.28 -2.79
N TRP A 118 11.12 15.85 -2.77
CA TRP A 118 9.91 15.16 -3.19
C TRP A 118 9.70 15.38 -4.69
N HIS A 119 9.71 14.29 -5.44
CA HIS A 119 9.56 14.29 -6.89
C HIS A 119 8.10 14.04 -7.29
N ILE A 120 7.16 14.81 -6.71
CA ILE A 120 5.71 14.56 -6.84
C ILE A 120 5.26 14.54 -8.30
N HIS A 121 5.62 15.56 -9.09
CA HIS A 121 5.21 15.65 -10.50
C HIS A 121 5.70 14.44 -11.30
N GLN A 122 6.97 14.06 -11.13
CA GLN A 122 7.52 12.89 -11.80
C GLN A 122 6.81 11.59 -11.37
N ALA A 123 6.50 11.44 -10.09
CA ALA A 123 5.76 10.29 -9.59
C ALA A 123 4.34 10.23 -10.17
N LEU A 124 3.65 11.37 -10.30
CA LEU A 124 2.32 11.44 -10.92
C LEU A 124 2.36 11.08 -12.42
N ASP A 125 3.36 11.58 -13.16
CA ASP A 125 3.52 11.25 -14.58
C ASP A 125 3.75 9.74 -14.79
N LEU A 126 4.61 9.14 -13.97
CA LEU A 126 4.84 7.68 -13.97
C LEU A 126 3.60 6.89 -13.56
N LEU A 127 2.88 7.35 -12.54
CA LEU A 127 1.64 6.71 -12.10
C LEU A 127 0.59 6.71 -13.20
N ALA A 128 0.37 7.84 -13.87
CA ALA A 128 -0.56 7.95 -14.98
C ALA A 128 -0.20 6.99 -16.11
N SER A 129 1.08 6.95 -16.52
CA SER A 129 1.56 6.04 -17.56
C SER A 129 1.33 4.56 -17.21
N GLU A 130 1.59 4.16 -15.96
CA GLU A 130 1.39 2.77 -15.53
C GLU A 130 -0.09 2.40 -15.42
N VAL A 131 -0.95 3.32 -14.98
CA VAL A 131 -2.40 3.11 -14.96
C VAL A 131 -2.95 2.99 -16.37
N ASP A 132 -2.54 3.85 -17.30
CA ASP A 132 -2.96 3.77 -18.71
C ASP A 132 -2.53 2.45 -19.35
N ARG A 133 -1.29 2.01 -19.09
CA ARG A 133 -0.81 0.69 -19.53
C ARG A 133 -1.67 -0.44 -18.97
N PHE A 134 -1.99 -0.39 -17.67
CA PHE A 134 -2.84 -1.38 -17.03
C PHE A 134 -4.27 -1.40 -17.60
N LEU A 135 -4.89 -0.24 -17.80
CA LEU A 135 -6.22 -0.14 -18.41
C LEU A 135 -6.22 -0.71 -19.83
N GLY A 136 -5.17 -0.49 -20.63
CA GLY A 136 -5.02 -1.09 -21.95
C GLY A 136 -5.13 -2.63 -21.93
N LEU A 137 -4.65 -3.27 -20.86
CA LEU A 137 -4.75 -4.72 -20.66
C LEU A 137 -6.16 -5.19 -20.27
N LEU A 138 -7.04 -4.32 -19.78
CA LEU A 138 -8.42 -4.71 -19.47
C LEU A 138 -9.32 -4.69 -20.71
N TYR A 139 -8.96 -3.91 -21.73
CA TYR A 139 -9.78 -3.68 -22.92
C TYR A 139 -9.30 -4.39 -24.20
N THR A 140 -8.21 -5.15 -24.13
CA THR A 140 -7.76 -6.06 -25.21
C THR A 140 -8.14 -7.50 -24.95
#